data_AF-A0A1E3VVF9-F1
#
_entry.id   AF-A0A1E3VVF9-F1
#
_cell.length_a   1.000
_cell.length_b   1.000
_cell.length_c   1.000
_cell.angle_alpha   90.00
_cell.angle_beta   90.00
_cell.angle_gamma   90.00
#
_symmetry.space_group_name_H-M   'P 1'
#
loop_
_entity.id
_entity.type
_entity.pdbx_description
1 polymer ?
#
loop_
_entity_poly.entity_id
_entity_poly.type
_entity_poly.pdbx_seq_one_letter_code
_entity_poly.pdbx_strand_id
1 'polypeptide(L)' 'MVSDKSQYRGYEIRLRQEWSNWCANIIPTRDDLPMLAMSPLRTLSSTPEEALAAARQNVDEYLGIEPEQRVA' A
#
# COMPACT_ATOMS: atom_id res chain seq x y z
N MET A 1 1.45 16.67 3.64
CA MET A 1 1.85 15.71 4.68
C MET A 1 1.09 14.42 4.43
N VAL A 2 1.78 13.35 4.05
CA VAL A 2 1.16 12.03 3.98
C VAL A 2 0.84 11.62 5.41
N SER A 3 -0.44 11.40 5.71
CA SER A 3 -0.83 10.85 7.00
C SER A 3 -0.23 9.47 7.16
N ASP A 4 0.21 9.11 8.37
CA ASP A 4 0.76 7.77 8.69
C ASP A 4 -0.23 6.63 8.41
N LYS A 5 -1.49 6.96 8.09
CA LYS A 5 -2.57 6.05 7.73
C LYS A 5 -3.30 6.58 6.49
N SER A 6 -3.56 5.71 5.52
CA SER A 6 -4.34 5.99 4.32
C SER A 6 -5.34 4.86 4.08
N GLN A 7 -6.58 5.18 3.75
CA GLN A 7 -7.57 4.17 3.36
C GLN A 7 -7.57 4.00 1.84
N TYR A 8 -7.55 2.76 1.36
CA TYR A 8 -7.56 2.46 -0.07
C TYR A 8 -8.27 1.12 -0.33
N ARG A 9 -9.32 1.13 -1.18
CA ARG A 9 -10.08 -0.08 -1.60
C ARG A 9 -10.55 -0.99 -0.43
N GLY A 10 -10.84 -0.39 0.73
CA GLY A 10 -11.23 -1.14 1.93
C GLY A 10 -10.05 -1.70 2.74
N TYR A 11 -8.82 -1.34 2.41
CA TYR A 11 -7.64 -1.56 3.24
C TYR A 11 -7.22 -0.27 3.94
N GLU A 12 -6.67 -0.41 5.13
CA GLU A 12 -5.90 0.63 5.81
C GLU A 12 -4.42 0.37 5.54
N ILE A 13 -3.78 1.32 4.87
CA ILE A 13 -2.35 1.37 4.63
C ILE A 13 -1.72 2.20 5.75
N ARG A 14 -0.91 1.56 6.59
CA ARG A 14 -0.14 2.24 7.64
C ARG A 14 1.31 2.35 7.21
N LEU A 15 1.79 3.58 7.08
CA LEU A 15 3.20 3.81 6.83
C LEU A 15 4.00 3.61 8.12
N ARG A 16 5.19 3.06 7.97
CA ARG A 16 6.16 2.90 9.04
C ARG A 16 7.53 3.26 8.51
N GLN A 17 8.26 4.06 9.28
CA GLN A 17 9.67 4.30 9.03
C GLN A 17 10.49 3.14 9.63
N GLU A 18 11.31 2.50 8.80
CA GLU A 18 12.24 1.46 9.20
C GLU A 18 13.64 1.87 8.70
N TRP A 19 14.51 2.22 9.65
CA TRP A 19 15.80 2.88 9.40
C TRP A 19 15.62 4.17 8.58
N SER A 20 16.39 4.32 7.48
CA SER A 20 16.32 5.46 6.57
C SER A 20 15.27 5.28 5.45
N ASN A 21 14.44 4.25 5.51
CA ASN A 21 13.41 3.95 4.51
C ASN A 21 12.01 3.94 5.13
N TRP A 22 11.02 3.90 4.26
CA TRP A 22 9.60 3.79 4.58
C TRP A 22 9.07 2.47 4.03
N CYS A 23 8.19 1.83 4.78
CA CYS A 23 7.41 0.68 4.32
C CYS A 23 5.94 0.85 4.71
N ALA A 24 5.08 0.00 4.17
CA ALA A 24 3.65 0.05 4.40
C ALA A 24 3.10 -1.30 4.87
N ASN A 25 2.31 -1.27 5.94
CA ASN A 25 1.48 -2.39 6.36
C ASN A 25 0.07 -2.21 5.79
N ILE A 26 -0.46 -3.25 5.16
CA ILE A 26 -1.79 -3.22 4.56
C ILE A 26 -2.71 -4.12 5.35
N ILE A 27 -3.75 -3.53 5.94
CA ILE A 27 -4.65 -4.20 6.87
C ILE A 27 -6.06 -4.15 6.27
N PRO A 28 -6.75 -5.28 6.06
CA PRO A 28 -8.13 -5.26 5.63
C PRO A 28 -9.00 -4.59 6.70
N THR A 29 -9.92 -3.71 6.29
CA THR A 29 -10.85 -3.05 7.22
C THR A 29 -12.21 -3.74 7.28
N ARG A 30 -12.40 -4.80 6.48
CA ARG A 30 -13.64 -5.56 6.36
C ARG A 30 -13.34 -7.05 6.30
N ASP A 31 -14.27 -7.86 6.79
CA ASP A 31 -14.11 -9.31 6.92
C ASP A 31 -14.20 -10.05 5.57
N ASP A 32 -14.77 -9.43 4.54
CA ASP A 32 -14.85 -9.95 3.18
C ASP A 32 -13.56 -9.75 2.38
N LEU A 33 -12.61 -8.98 2.91
CA LEU A 33 -11.33 -8.73 2.25
C LEU A 33 -10.26 -9.75 2.68
N PRO A 34 -9.52 -10.30 1.72
CA PRO A 34 -8.45 -11.24 2.01
C PRO A 34 -7.29 -10.56 2.75
N MET A 35 -6.65 -11.31 3.65
CA MET A 35 -5.41 -10.86 4.28
C MET A 35 -4.27 -10.85 3.27
N LEU A 36 -3.70 -9.67 3.07
CA LEU A 36 -2.50 -9.47 2.28
C LEU A 36 -1.25 -9.86 3.09
N ALA A 37 -0.81 -11.10 2.95
CA ALA A 37 0.47 -11.57 3.51
C ALA A 37 1.65 -11.01 2.70
N MET A 38 1.90 -9.71 2.81
CA MET A 38 2.92 -9.02 2.03
C MET A 38 4.19 -8.75 2.82
N SER A 39 5.33 -9.03 2.17
CA SER A 39 6.64 -8.68 2.69
C SER A 39 6.80 -7.15 2.70
N PRO A 40 7.28 -6.54 3.80
CA PRO A 40 7.62 -5.13 3.85
C PRO A 40 8.54 -4.67 2.71
N LEU A 41 9.37 -5.57 2.18
CA LEU A 41 10.27 -5.31 1.04
C LEU A 41 9.54 -4.86 -0.23
N ARG A 42 8.25 -5.22 -0.41
CA ARG A 42 7.44 -4.78 -1.57
C ARG A 42 7.05 -3.31 -1.52
N THR A 43 7.22 -2.67 -0.38
CA THR A 43 6.83 -1.27 -0.14
C THR A 43 7.99 -0.44 0.40
N LEU A 44 9.18 -1.05 0.51
CA LEU A 44 10.37 -0.38 1.02
C LEU A 44 10.80 0.70 0.04
N SER A 45 10.79 1.96 0.45
CA SER A 45 11.10 3.10 -0.41
C SER A 45 11.75 4.24 0.37
N SER A 46 12.42 5.13 -0.33
CA SER A 46 13.13 6.26 0.29
C SER A 46 12.17 7.30 0.86
N THR A 47 10.96 7.39 0.32
CA THR A 47 9.94 8.38 0.72
C THR A 47 8.61 7.72 1.12
N PRO A 48 7.82 8.35 2.00
CA PRO A 48 6.51 7.85 2.38
C PRO A 48 5.52 7.83 1.21
N GLU A 49 5.65 8.76 0.25
CA GLU A 49 4.85 8.82 -0.97
C GLU A 49 5.08 7.59 -1.86
N GLU A 50 6.33 7.20 -2.08
CA GLU A 50 6.70 6.02 -2.86
C GLU A 50 6.21 4.74 -2.18
N ALA A 51 6.41 4.63 -0.86
CA ALA A 51 5.94 3.48 -0.09
C ALA A 51 4.41 3.35 -0.15
N LEU A 52 3.67 4.47 -0.09
CA LEU A 52 2.21 4.49 -0.25
C LEU A 52 1.78 4.11 -1.68
N ALA A 53 2.47 4.61 -2.70
CA ALA A 53 2.18 4.27 -4.09
C ALA A 53 2.40 2.77 -4.36
N ALA A 54 3.53 2.23 -3.90
CA ALA A 54 3.83 0.80 -3.97
C ALA A 54 2.77 -0.03 -3.23
N ALA A 55 2.33 0.41 -2.05
CA ALA A 55 1.28 -0.26 -1.30
C ALA A 55 -0.05 -0.33 -2.08
N ARG A 56 -0.46 0.78 -2.71
CA ARG A 56 -1.68 0.83 -3.54
C ARG A 56 -1.57 -0.07 -4.76
N GLN A 57 -0.44 -0.02 -5.47
CA GLN A 57 -0.19 -0.90 -6.60
C GLN A 57 -0.28 -2.38 -6.20
N ASN A 58 0.34 -2.77 -5.08
CA ASN A 58 0.26 -4.15 -4.62
C ASN A 58 -1.18 -4.57 -4.26
N VAL A 59 -2.00 -3.66 -3.71
CA VAL A 59 -3.44 -3.91 -3.47
C VAL A 59 -4.16 -4.13 -4.79
N ASP A 60 -3.93 -3.28 -5.79
CA ASP A 60 -4.57 -3.38 -7.10
C ASP A 60 -4.16 -4.69 -7.81
N GLU A 61 -2.86 -5.04 -7.81
CA GLU A 61 -2.35 -6.31 -8.35
C GLU A 61 -3.00 -7.52 -7.67
N TYR A 62 -3.14 -7.49 -6.35
CA TYR A 62 -3.74 -8.59 -5.61
C TYR A 62 -5.24 -8.73 -5.86
N LEU A 63 -5.96 -7.60 -5.98
CA LEU A 63 -7.37 -7.59 -6.33
C LEU A 63 -7.63 -7.86 -7.82
N GLY A 64 -6.59 -8.00 -8.64
CA GLY A 64 -6.70 -8.15 -10.10
C GLY A 64 -7.27 -6.90 -10.77
N ILE A 65 -7.11 -5.73 -10.16
CA ILE A 65 -7.52 -4.44 -10.71
C ILE A 65 -6.40 -3.99 -11.65
N GLU A 66 -6.69 -3.93 -12.95
CA GLU A 66 -5.74 -3.32 -13.88
C GLU A 66 -5.58 -1.84 -13.53
N PRO A 67 -4.34 -1.32 -13.45
CA PRO A 67 -4.14 0.11 -13.27
C PRO A 67 -4.86 0.81 -14.42
N GLU A 68 -5.76 1.74 -14.11
CA GLU A 68 -6.40 2.58 -15.13
C GLU A 68 -5.28 3.13 -16.01
N GLN A 69 -5.19 2.66 -17.25
CA GLN A 69 -4.22 3.15 -18.22
C GLN A 69 -4.41 4.67 -18.24
N ARG A 70 -3.42 5.40 -17.74
CA ARG A 70 -3.30 6.83 -18.01
C ARG A 70 -3.18 6.97 -19.51
N VAL A 71 -4.32 7.19 -20.17
CA VAL A 71 -4.35 7.65 -21.56
C VAL A 71 -3.55 8.95 -21.57
N ALA A 72 -2.47 8.92 -22.34
CA ALA A 72 -1.53 10.02 -22.55
C ALA A 72 -2.21 11.22 -23.21
#